data_AF-A0A7J3EPA5-F1
#
_entry.id   AF-A0A7J3EPA5-F1
#
_cell.length_a   1.000
_cell.length_b   1.000
_cell.length_c   1.000
_cell.angle_alpha   90.00
_cell.angle_beta   90.00
_cell.angle_gamma   90.00
#
_symmetry.space_group_name_H-M   'P 1'
#
loop_
_entity.id
_entity.type
_entity.pdbx_description
1 polymer ?
#
loop_
_entity_poly.entity_id
_entity_poly.type
_entity_poly.pdbx_seq_one_letter_code
_entity_poly.pdbx_strand_id
1 'polypeptide(L)'
;MSTGGPALLKVEVRAASLLERINRFVVFAETPLGMLRLYLRNTGRLRDLIQRGSTALFIPNKKLKTDGLLIGVMIDEERAAIVDPVLQTCAFEEAWRRGLIPWLEGWRIAKREYNFEDSRIDYLIVKDRAKGLLEAKSAVYHSDDNYCMYPDTISTRGRRHVEALIRARNRHYHSFIVFISAHPLCRRFKPCSEADPLLRALLIKARRFGVKLYSLKMHLKVDGEIVLDSPSIPITL
;
A
#
# COMPACT_ATOMS: atom_id res chain seq x y z
N MET A 1 3.34 26.23 -8.23
CA MET A 1 4.72 25.76 -7.98
C MET A 1 4.62 24.29 -7.65
N SER A 2 5.27 23.43 -8.45
CA SER A 2 5.17 21.96 -8.37
C SER A 2 5.51 21.45 -6.97
N THR A 3 4.51 20.94 -6.26
CA THR A 3 4.64 20.33 -4.92
C THR A 3 5.00 18.83 -5.02
N GLY A 4 5.81 18.44 -6.01
CA GLY A 4 6.18 17.05 -6.21
C GLY A 4 7.32 16.66 -5.27
N GLY A 5 7.08 15.71 -4.36
CA GLY A 5 8.18 15.07 -3.63
C GLY A 5 9.11 14.26 -4.55
N PRO A 6 10.13 13.56 -4.03
CA PRO A 6 11.07 12.85 -4.88
C PRO A 6 10.40 11.71 -5.66
N ALA A 7 10.65 11.67 -6.97
CA ALA A 7 10.35 10.51 -7.81
C ALA A 7 11.14 9.30 -7.33
N LEU A 8 10.46 8.19 -7.08
CA LEU A 8 11.02 6.93 -6.55
C LEU A 8 11.31 5.94 -7.67
N LEU A 9 10.33 5.68 -8.52
CA LEU A 9 10.36 4.68 -9.58
C LEU A 9 9.65 5.24 -10.82
N LYS A 10 9.99 4.72 -11.99
CA LYS A 10 9.27 5.00 -13.24
C LYS A 10 8.93 3.69 -13.93
N VAL A 11 7.67 3.54 -14.32
CA VAL A 11 7.16 2.36 -15.03
C VAL A 11 6.51 2.79 -16.33
N GLU A 12 6.64 1.99 -17.38
CA GLU A 12 5.91 2.25 -18.63
C GLU A 12 4.45 1.83 -18.45
N VAL A 13 3.53 2.78 -18.61
CA VAL A 13 2.10 2.59 -18.37
C VAL A 13 1.30 2.86 -19.63
N ARG A 14 0.16 2.19 -19.74
CA ARG A 14 -0.90 2.49 -20.70
C ARG A 14 -2.20 2.78 -19.95
N ALA A 15 -3.10 3.50 -20.61
CA ALA A 15 -4.40 3.85 -20.09
C ALA A 15 -5.52 3.00 -20.72
N ALA A 16 -6.56 2.69 -19.95
CA ALA A 16 -7.79 2.07 -20.42
C ALA A 16 -8.98 2.53 -19.56
N SER A 17 -10.19 2.52 -20.11
CA SER A 17 -11.42 2.79 -19.36
C SER A 17 -11.85 1.54 -18.62
N LEU A 18 -12.07 1.62 -17.29
CA LEU A 18 -12.52 0.48 -16.50
C LEU A 18 -13.99 0.15 -16.80
N LEU A 19 -14.27 -1.13 -16.97
CA LEU A 19 -15.64 -1.62 -17.20
C LEU A 19 -16.22 -2.25 -15.94
N GLU A 20 -15.59 -3.31 -15.45
CA GLU A 20 -16.08 -4.06 -14.30
C GLU A 20 -15.00 -4.95 -13.67
N ARG A 21 -15.11 -5.17 -12.36
CA ARG A 21 -14.28 -6.13 -11.63
C ARG A 21 -14.98 -7.47 -11.54
N ILE A 22 -14.53 -8.44 -12.34
CA ILE A 22 -15.13 -9.77 -12.44
C ILE A 22 -14.91 -10.59 -11.17
N ASN A 23 -13.70 -10.53 -10.61
CA ASN A 23 -13.37 -11.24 -9.39
C ASN A 23 -12.20 -10.54 -8.66
N ARG A 24 -11.69 -11.17 -7.59
CA ARG A 24 -10.61 -10.60 -6.78
C ARG A 24 -9.33 -10.29 -7.57
N PHE A 25 -9.13 -10.91 -8.72
CA PHE A 25 -7.90 -10.84 -9.51
C PHE A 25 -8.06 -10.31 -10.94
N VAL A 26 -9.27 -10.16 -11.46
CA VAL A 26 -9.50 -9.80 -12.86
C VAL A 26 -10.45 -8.62 -12.95
N VAL A 27 -10.03 -7.60 -13.71
CA VAL A 27 -10.78 -6.40 -14.04
C VAL A 27 -10.85 -6.28 -15.56
N PHE A 28 -12.05 -6.08 -16.10
CA PHE A 28 -12.21 -5.72 -17.51
C PHE A 28 -12.06 -4.21 -17.69
N ALA A 29 -11.39 -3.86 -18.77
CA ALA A 29 -11.20 -2.49 -19.22
C ALA A 29 -11.35 -2.45 -20.75
N GLU A 30 -11.43 -1.27 -21.32
CA GLU A 30 -11.52 -1.08 -22.76
C GLU A 30 -10.58 0.01 -23.26
N THR A 31 -10.18 -0.15 -24.51
CA THR A 31 -9.47 0.83 -25.32
C THR A 31 -10.17 0.95 -26.67
N PRO A 32 -9.85 1.94 -27.51
CA PRO A 32 -10.35 1.99 -28.89
C PRO A 32 -10.02 0.73 -29.73
N LEU A 33 -9.04 -0.08 -29.30
CA LEU A 33 -8.66 -1.33 -29.95
C LEU A 33 -9.44 -2.56 -29.47
N GLY A 34 -10.25 -2.42 -28.41
CA GLY A 34 -11.08 -3.49 -27.86
C GLY A 34 -10.93 -3.68 -26.34
N MET A 35 -11.59 -4.73 -25.86
CA MET A 35 -11.65 -5.10 -24.45
C MET A 35 -10.33 -5.75 -23.98
N LEU A 36 -9.91 -5.40 -22.77
CA LEU A 36 -8.73 -5.90 -22.08
C LEU A 36 -9.13 -6.58 -20.77
N ARG A 37 -8.34 -7.58 -20.38
CA ARG A 37 -8.41 -8.27 -19.09
C ARG A 37 -7.16 -7.92 -18.29
N LEU A 38 -7.33 -7.11 -17.27
CA LEU A 38 -6.25 -6.67 -16.40
C LEU A 38 -6.19 -7.52 -15.14
N TYR A 39 -4.99 -8.00 -14.80
CA TYR A 39 -4.73 -8.68 -13.54
C TYR A 39 -4.61 -7.66 -12.40
N LEU A 40 -5.16 -7.99 -11.23
CA LEU A 40 -5.12 -7.18 -10.02
C LEU A 40 -4.52 -7.98 -8.86
N ARG A 41 -3.40 -7.51 -8.30
CA ARG A 41 -2.72 -8.14 -7.15
C ARG A 41 -3.21 -7.65 -5.79
N ASN A 42 -4.37 -7.01 -5.74
CA ASN A 42 -4.94 -6.45 -4.52
C ASN A 42 -6.19 -7.23 -4.10
N THR A 43 -6.16 -7.79 -2.88
CA THR A 43 -7.29 -8.54 -2.32
C THR A 43 -8.37 -7.67 -1.70
N GLY A 44 -8.14 -6.37 -1.56
CA GLY A 44 -9.15 -5.41 -1.14
C GLY A 44 -10.29 -5.28 -2.14
N ARG A 45 -11.42 -4.74 -1.68
CA ARG A 45 -12.62 -4.47 -2.49
C ARG A 45 -12.44 -3.33 -3.49
N LEU A 46 -11.69 -2.28 -3.15
CA LEU A 46 -11.38 -1.13 -4.01
C LEU A 46 -12.61 -0.52 -4.71
N ARG A 47 -13.76 -0.45 -4.01
CA ARG A 47 -15.04 0.00 -4.61
C ARG A 47 -15.10 1.49 -4.89
N ASP A 48 -14.31 2.27 -4.17
CA ASP A 48 -14.09 3.70 -4.39
C ASP A 48 -13.27 3.98 -5.65
N LEU A 49 -12.41 3.05 -6.07
CA LEU A 49 -11.47 3.24 -7.18
C LEU A 49 -11.90 2.49 -8.46
N ILE A 50 -12.29 1.23 -8.35
CA ILE A 50 -12.62 0.40 -9.51
C ILE A 50 -14.10 0.59 -9.85
N GLN A 51 -14.41 1.75 -10.43
CA GLN A 51 -15.74 2.12 -10.91
C GLN A 51 -15.75 2.16 -12.44
N ARG A 52 -16.90 1.85 -13.04
CA ARG A 52 -17.09 1.93 -14.49
C ARG A 52 -16.79 3.35 -14.99
N GLY A 53 -16.01 3.46 -16.07
CA GLY A 53 -15.56 4.72 -16.67
C GLY A 53 -14.30 5.31 -16.05
N SER A 54 -13.83 4.81 -14.91
CA SER A 54 -12.57 5.30 -14.31
C SER A 54 -11.39 4.95 -15.20
N THR A 55 -10.41 5.85 -15.32
CA THR A 55 -9.20 5.58 -16.12
C THR A 55 -8.21 4.73 -15.35
N ALA A 56 -7.99 3.50 -15.79
CA ALA A 56 -6.95 2.62 -15.30
C ALA A 56 -5.59 2.95 -15.92
N LEU A 57 -4.53 2.88 -15.10
CA LEU A 57 -3.15 2.77 -15.53
C LEU A 57 -2.66 1.34 -15.34
N PHE A 58 -2.13 0.74 -16.41
CA PHE A 58 -1.70 -0.65 -16.41
C PHE A 58 -0.36 -0.85 -17.12
N ILE A 59 0.38 -1.88 -16.70
CA ILE A 59 1.60 -2.34 -17.38
C ILE A 59 1.19 -3.44 -18.37
N PRO A 60 1.45 -3.29 -19.69
CA PRO A 60 1.12 -4.31 -20.68
C PRO A 60 1.85 -5.62 -20.40
N ASN A 61 1.17 -6.75 -20.61
CA ASN A 61 1.81 -8.06 -20.47
C ASN A 61 1.41 -9.00 -21.61
N LYS A 62 2.36 -9.27 -22.52
CA LYS A 62 2.15 -10.16 -23.66
C LYS A 62 2.27 -11.65 -23.32
N LYS A 63 2.69 -12.01 -22.10
CA LYS A 63 3.07 -13.38 -21.71
C LYS A 63 2.10 -14.07 -20.75
N LEU A 64 1.08 -13.37 -20.24
CA LEU A 64 0.11 -13.93 -19.30
C LEU A 64 -1.25 -14.20 -19.96
N LYS A 65 -2.12 -14.93 -19.26
CA LYS A 65 -3.55 -15.07 -19.62
C LYS A 65 -4.33 -13.74 -19.56
N THR A 66 -3.70 -12.65 -19.10
CA THR A 66 -4.26 -11.30 -18.96
C THR A 66 -3.44 -10.33 -19.80
N ASP A 67 -4.08 -9.32 -20.36
CA ASP A 67 -3.49 -8.34 -21.30
C ASP A 67 -2.55 -7.33 -20.60
N GLY A 68 -2.65 -7.23 -19.28
CA GLY A 68 -1.78 -6.37 -18.47
C GLY A 68 -2.00 -6.52 -16.98
N LEU A 69 -1.20 -5.79 -16.20
CA LEU A 69 -1.31 -5.65 -14.76
C LEU A 69 -1.86 -4.27 -14.43
N LEU A 70 -3.02 -4.21 -13.78
CA LEU A 70 -3.58 -2.97 -13.26
C LEU A 70 -2.72 -2.47 -12.08
N ILE A 71 -2.14 -1.27 -12.21
CA ILE A 71 -1.26 -0.70 -11.19
C ILE A 71 -1.81 0.56 -10.54
N GLY A 72 -2.68 1.30 -11.22
CA GLY A 72 -3.28 2.50 -10.68
C GLY A 72 -4.62 2.86 -11.31
N VAL A 73 -5.33 3.76 -10.66
CA VAL A 73 -6.56 4.37 -11.16
C VAL A 73 -6.44 5.89 -11.02
N MET A 74 -6.66 6.61 -12.10
CA MET A 74 -6.61 8.07 -12.13
C MET A 74 -7.66 8.66 -11.19
N ILE A 75 -7.24 9.67 -10.42
CA ILE A 75 -8.08 10.44 -9.49
C ILE A 75 -8.33 11.84 -10.04
N ASP A 76 -7.33 12.39 -10.73
CA ASP A 76 -7.40 13.62 -11.51
C ASP A 76 -6.57 13.46 -12.80
N GLU A 77 -6.41 14.53 -13.57
CA GLU A 77 -5.73 14.50 -14.88
C GLU A 77 -4.25 14.07 -14.81
N GLU A 78 -3.58 14.27 -13.68
CA GLU A 78 -2.14 14.03 -13.55
C GLU A 78 -1.80 12.88 -12.60
N ARG A 79 -2.68 12.55 -11.65
CA ARG A 79 -2.36 11.67 -10.53
C ARG A 79 -3.36 10.51 -10.39
N ALA A 80 -2.80 9.36 -10.09
CA ALA A 80 -3.48 8.11 -9.83
C ALA A 80 -3.21 7.58 -8.42
N ALA A 81 -4.22 6.92 -7.86
CA ALA A 81 -4.03 6.04 -6.72
C ALA A 81 -3.30 4.76 -7.17
N ILE A 82 -2.32 4.30 -6.40
CA ILE A 82 -1.60 3.05 -6.70
C ILE A 82 -2.41 1.91 -6.11
N VAL A 83 -3.01 1.06 -6.95
CA VAL A 83 -3.83 -0.06 -6.45
C VAL A 83 -3.03 -1.34 -6.26
N ASP A 84 -1.81 -1.41 -6.78
CA ASP A 84 -0.95 -2.59 -6.71
C ASP A 84 -0.04 -2.59 -5.48
N PRO A 85 -0.25 -3.50 -4.49
CA PRO A 85 0.52 -3.51 -3.25
C PRO A 85 2.00 -3.84 -3.46
N VAL A 86 2.34 -4.58 -4.52
CA VAL A 86 3.74 -4.93 -4.83
C VAL A 86 4.49 -3.69 -5.32
N LEU A 87 3.87 -2.87 -6.17
CA LEU A 87 4.45 -1.61 -6.63
C LEU A 87 4.59 -0.63 -5.47
N GLN A 88 3.61 -0.58 -4.56
CA GLN A 88 3.69 0.21 -3.33
C GLN A 88 4.89 -0.20 -2.47
N THR A 89 5.12 -1.50 -2.25
CA THR A 89 6.27 -1.97 -1.46
C THR A 89 7.60 -1.76 -2.17
N CYS A 90 7.67 -1.93 -3.50
CA CYS A 90 8.87 -1.58 -4.26
C CYS A 90 9.23 -0.09 -4.12
N ALA A 91 8.23 0.79 -4.21
CA ALA A 91 8.44 2.23 -4.03
C ALA A 91 8.85 2.57 -2.58
N PHE A 92 8.23 1.93 -1.58
CA PHE A 92 8.61 2.07 -0.18
C PHE A 92 10.07 1.64 0.08
N GLU A 93 10.49 0.50 -0.48
CA GLU A 93 11.87 0.03 -0.37
C GLU A 93 12.87 0.99 -1.02
N GLU A 94 12.52 1.58 -2.16
CA GLU A 94 13.36 2.57 -2.84
C GLU A 94 13.49 3.87 -2.03
N ALA A 95 12.37 4.34 -1.45
CA ALA A 95 12.38 5.48 -0.53
C ALA A 95 13.24 5.22 0.71
N TRP A 96 13.13 4.01 1.29
CA TRP A 96 13.98 3.59 2.41
C TRP A 96 15.45 3.57 2.00
N ARG A 97 15.79 2.88 0.90
CA ARG A 97 17.18 2.76 0.42
C ARG A 97 17.85 4.12 0.22
N ARG A 98 17.09 5.13 -0.21
CA ARG A 98 17.55 6.51 -0.42
C ARG A 98 17.56 7.37 0.85
N GLY A 99 17.23 6.82 2.02
CA GLY A 99 17.19 7.56 3.28
C GLY A 99 16.05 8.58 3.37
N LEU A 100 15.02 8.46 2.53
CA LEU A 100 13.91 9.41 2.47
C LEU A 100 12.87 9.20 3.57
N ILE A 101 13.06 8.19 4.43
CA ILE A 101 12.13 7.80 5.49
C ILE A 101 12.83 7.95 6.84
N PRO A 102 12.74 9.13 7.50
CA PRO A 102 13.53 9.43 8.70
C PRO A 102 13.32 8.46 9.86
N TRP A 103 12.10 7.94 10.04
CA TRP A 103 11.80 6.99 11.11
C TRP A 103 12.41 5.58 10.89
N LEU A 104 13.04 5.34 9.74
CA LEU A 104 13.84 4.15 9.44
C LEU A 104 15.35 4.40 9.50
N GLU A 105 15.79 5.57 9.94
CA GLU A 105 17.22 5.89 10.00
C GLU A 105 18.02 4.87 10.82
N GLY A 106 19.09 4.36 10.20
CA GLY A 106 19.96 3.32 10.75
C GLY A 106 19.40 1.89 10.68
N TRP A 107 18.12 1.72 10.32
CA TRP A 107 17.56 0.39 10.04
C TRP A 107 17.87 -0.03 8.60
N ARG A 108 18.20 -1.30 8.42
CA ARG A 108 18.34 -1.93 7.10
C ARG A 108 17.53 -3.22 7.01
N ILE A 109 17.05 -3.54 5.81
CA ILE A 109 16.37 -4.81 5.54
C ILE A 109 17.42 -5.93 5.60
N ALA A 110 17.25 -6.86 6.54
CA ALA A 110 18.09 -8.05 6.65
C ALA A 110 17.49 -9.24 5.88
N LYS A 111 16.15 -9.38 5.91
CA LYS A 111 15.44 -10.44 5.19
C LYS A 111 14.02 -9.97 4.87
N ARG A 112 13.57 -10.24 3.65
CA ARG A 112 12.17 -10.10 3.26
C ARG A 112 11.39 -11.36 3.61
N GLU A 113 10.09 -11.24 3.78
CA GLU A 113 9.16 -12.35 3.93
C GLU A 113 9.58 -13.31 5.07
N TYR A 114 9.88 -12.73 6.22
CA TYR A 114 10.45 -13.40 7.38
C TYR A 114 9.38 -14.16 8.17
N ASN A 115 9.61 -15.45 8.38
CA ASN A 115 8.78 -16.27 9.26
C ASN A 115 9.07 -15.93 10.73
N PHE A 116 8.07 -15.43 11.43
CA PHE A 116 8.08 -15.22 12.87
C PHE A 116 6.91 -15.99 13.49
N GLU A 117 7.25 -17.04 14.24
CA GLU A 117 6.27 -17.98 14.80
C GLU A 117 5.32 -18.52 13.71
N ASP A 118 4.02 -18.27 13.83
CA ASP A 118 2.96 -18.73 12.92
C ASP A 118 2.64 -17.73 11.80
N SER A 119 3.41 -16.65 11.67
CA SER A 119 3.14 -15.53 10.76
C SER A 119 4.34 -15.24 9.85
N ARG A 120 4.05 -14.80 8.62
CA ARG A 120 5.06 -14.33 7.67
C ARG A 120 4.97 -12.81 7.58
N ILE A 121 5.96 -12.15 8.16
CA ILE A 121 6.08 -10.69 8.24
C ILE A 121 6.93 -10.19 7.06
N ASP A 122 6.56 -9.05 6.50
CA ASP A 122 7.18 -8.55 5.27
C ASP A 122 8.69 -8.34 5.42
N TYR A 123 9.16 -7.86 6.57
CA TYR A 123 10.58 -7.55 6.77
C TYR A 123 11.11 -7.89 8.17
N LEU A 124 12.25 -8.59 8.21
CA LEU A 124 13.20 -8.56 9.31
C LEU A 124 14.21 -7.45 9.04
N ILE A 125 14.36 -6.54 10.00
CA ILE A 125 15.17 -5.34 9.88
C ILE A 125 16.17 -5.30 11.04
N VAL A 126 17.33 -4.70 10.82
CA VAL A 126 18.39 -4.62 11.84
C VAL A 126 18.97 -3.23 11.93
N LYS A 127 19.33 -2.83 13.15
CA LYS A 127 20.07 -1.59 13.47
C LYS A 127 21.08 -1.95 14.56
N ASP A 128 22.37 -1.91 14.22
CA ASP A 128 23.44 -2.43 15.08
C ASP A 128 23.17 -3.86 15.55
N ARG A 129 23.00 -4.07 16.86
CA ARG A 129 22.64 -5.36 17.48
C ARG A 129 21.13 -5.58 17.64
N ALA A 130 20.31 -4.56 17.38
CA ALA A 130 18.87 -4.63 17.52
C ALA A 130 18.21 -5.29 16.30
N LYS A 131 17.20 -6.13 16.55
CA LYS A 131 16.33 -6.70 15.53
C LYS A 131 14.97 -6.02 15.58
N GLY A 132 14.37 -5.84 14.41
CA GLY A 132 13.02 -5.33 14.26
C GLY A 132 12.21 -6.15 13.25
N LEU A 133 10.91 -6.17 13.43
CA LEU A 133 9.94 -6.68 12.45
C LEU A 133 9.15 -5.49 11.89
N LEU A 134 9.03 -5.40 10.57
CA LEU A 134 8.25 -4.37 9.90
C LEU A 134 7.25 -5.01 8.95
N GLU A 135 6.01 -4.58 9.08
CA GLU A 135 4.90 -4.99 8.22
C GLU A 135 4.39 -3.80 7.40
N ALA A 136 4.27 -3.96 6.08
CA ALA A 136 3.70 -2.96 5.19
C ALA A 136 2.23 -3.32 4.87
N LYS A 137 1.37 -2.31 4.81
CA LYS A 137 -0.05 -2.48 4.51
C LYS A 137 -0.48 -1.46 3.46
N SER A 138 -1.16 -1.95 2.42
CA SER A 138 -1.80 -1.08 1.44
C SER A 138 -2.99 -0.38 2.08
N ALA A 139 -2.95 0.95 2.15
CA ALA A 139 -4.02 1.79 2.71
C ALA A 139 -4.57 2.74 1.66
N VAL A 140 -4.96 2.20 0.50
CA VAL A 140 -5.41 3.03 -0.64
C VAL A 140 -6.88 3.45 -0.54
N TYR A 141 -7.69 2.81 0.32
CA TYR A 141 -9.12 3.09 0.46
C TYR A 141 -9.34 4.50 0.99
N HIS A 142 -10.04 5.34 0.23
CA HIS A 142 -10.18 6.76 0.53
C HIS A 142 -11.58 7.10 1.08
N SER A 143 -11.65 7.98 2.07
CA SER A 143 -12.90 8.58 2.56
C SER A 143 -12.97 10.06 2.21
N ASP A 144 -14.18 10.63 2.18
CA ASP A 144 -14.43 12.04 1.85
C ASP A 144 -13.66 13.04 2.73
N ASP A 145 -13.31 12.69 3.97
CA ASP A 145 -12.52 13.52 4.89
C ASP A 145 -10.99 13.54 4.61
N ASN A 146 -10.56 13.09 3.43
CA ASN A 146 -9.15 12.93 3.04
C ASN A 146 -8.36 11.93 3.90
N TYR A 147 -9.04 10.93 4.47
CA TYR A 147 -8.36 9.78 5.07
C TYR A 147 -8.10 8.70 4.04
N CYS A 148 -6.87 8.19 4.03
CA CYS A 148 -6.63 6.82 3.62
C CYS A 148 -6.94 5.87 4.77
N MET A 149 -7.45 4.70 4.43
CA MET A 149 -7.89 3.72 5.40
C MET A 149 -7.43 2.31 5.07
N TYR A 150 -7.32 1.50 6.13
CA TYR A 150 -7.10 0.08 6.04
C TYR A 150 -7.88 -0.65 7.16
N PRO A 151 -8.49 -1.81 6.88
CA PRO A 151 -8.66 -2.43 5.57
C PRO A 151 -9.94 -1.92 4.89
N ASP A 152 -10.20 -2.27 3.64
CA ASP A 152 -11.49 -1.99 2.97
C ASP A 152 -12.51 -3.14 3.08
N THR A 153 -12.12 -4.22 3.78
CA THR A 153 -12.93 -5.39 4.11
C THR A 153 -12.28 -6.13 5.28
N ILE A 154 -13.03 -7.00 5.97
CA ILE A 154 -12.50 -7.83 7.07
C ILE A 154 -11.17 -8.49 6.68
N SER A 155 -10.12 -8.30 7.50
CA SER A 155 -8.78 -8.81 7.23
C SER A 155 -8.26 -9.67 8.36
N THR A 156 -8.65 -10.95 8.37
CA THR A 156 -8.14 -11.95 9.35
C THR A 156 -6.62 -12.06 9.31
N ARG A 157 -6.03 -12.01 8.11
CA ARG A 157 -4.56 -11.99 7.93
C ARG A 157 -3.94 -10.72 8.53
N GLY A 158 -4.53 -9.55 8.30
CA GLY A 158 -4.08 -8.29 8.89
C GLY A 158 -4.07 -8.33 10.42
N ARG A 159 -5.15 -8.85 11.02
CA ARG A 159 -5.25 -9.05 12.48
C ARG A 159 -4.14 -9.95 13.01
N ARG A 160 -3.92 -11.11 12.39
CA ARG A 160 -2.84 -12.06 12.78
C ARG A 160 -1.46 -11.41 12.74
N HIS A 161 -1.18 -10.60 11.72
CA HIS A 161 0.10 -9.92 11.60
C HIS A 161 0.28 -8.85 12.69
N VAL A 162 -0.78 -8.08 13.02
CA VAL A 162 -0.73 -7.12 14.13
C VAL A 162 -0.48 -7.82 15.47
N GLU A 163 -1.10 -8.97 15.72
CA GLU A 163 -0.85 -9.78 16.91
C GLU A 163 0.57 -10.34 16.94
N ALA A 164 1.10 -10.78 15.80
CA ALA A 164 2.49 -11.23 15.69
C ALA A 164 3.48 -10.12 16.04
N LEU A 165 3.22 -8.88 15.60
CA LEU A 165 4.04 -7.72 15.99
C LEU A 165 3.97 -7.46 17.51
N ILE A 166 2.81 -7.64 18.14
CA ILE A 166 2.70 -7.56 19.61
C ILE A 166 3.54 -8.63 20.29
N ARG A 167 3.48 -9.89 19.81
CA ARG A 167 4.31 -10.98 20.36
C ARG A 167 5.81 -10.74 20.14
N ALA A 168 6.18 -10.18 19.00
CA ALA A 168 7.57 -9.83 18.69
C ALA A 168 8.15 -8.82 19.69
N ARG A 169 7.36 -7.83 20.16
CA ARG A 169 7.77 -6.93 21.24
C ARG A 169 8.15 -7.69 22.52
N ASN A 170 7.39 -8.72 22.89
CA ASN A 170 7.69 -9.57 24.06
C ASN A 170 8.95 -10.45 23.86
N ARG A 171 9.37 -10.66 22.60
CA ARG A 171 10.62 -11.36 22.24
C ARG A 171 11.78 -10.38 21.99
N HIS A 172 11.69 -9.16 22.52
CA HIS A 172 12.70 -8.11 22.40
C HIS A 172 12.96 -7.60 20.97
N TYR A 173 12.06 -7.86 20.02
CA TYR A 173 12.11 -7.20 18.71
C TYR A 173 11.57 -5.77 18.82
N HIS A 174 12.14 -4.85 18.05
CA HIS A 174 11.40 -3.66 17.63
C HIS A 174 10.28 -4.07 16.68
N SER A 175 9.17 -3.34 16.67
CA SER A 175 8.03 -3.72 15.83
C SER A 175 7.43 -2.49 15.20
N PHE A 176 7.23 -2.57 13.89
CA PHE A 176 6.79 -1.49 13.04
C PHE A 176 5.64 -1.98 12.16
N ILE A 177 4.62 -1.15 12.00
CA ILE A 177 3.64 -1.32 10.94
C ILE A 177 3.54 0.00 10.17
N VAL A 178 3.64 -0.08 8.85
CA VAL A 178 3.52 1.08 7.96
C VAL A 178 2.33 0.92 7.03
N PHE A 179 1.48 1.94 7.01
CA PHE A 179 0.35 2.05 6.09
C PHE A 179 0.76 2.92 4.91
N ILE A 180 0.86 2.30 3.73
CA ILE A 180 1.18 3.00 2.49
C ILE A 180 -0.12 3.62 1.96
N SER A 181 -0.30 4.90 2.25
CA SER A 181 -1.44 5.71 1.81
C SER A 181 -1.23 6.16 0.37
N ALA A 182 -1.49 5.23 -0.55
CA ALA A 182 -1.15 5.37 -1.96
C ALA A 182 -2.23 6.11 -2.80
N HIS A 183 -2.85 7.14 -2.22
CA HIS A 183 -3.93 7.91 -2.83
C HIS A 183 -3.55 9.41 -2.88
N PRO A 184 -3.60 10.09 -4.03
CA PRO A 184 -3.09 11.46 -4.19
C PRO A 184 -3.81 12.51 -3.34
N LEU A 185 -5.09 12.30 -3.03
CA LEU A 185 -5.88 13.22 -2.19
C LEU A 185 -5.69 12.98 -0.68
N CYS A 186 -5.04 11.90 -0.29
CA CYS A 186 -4.85 11.58 1.13
C CYS A 186 -4.04 12.65 1.86
N ARG A 187 -4.45 12.93 3.10
CA ARG A 187 -3.72 13.81 4.03
C ARG A 187 -3.42 13.16 5.38
N ARG A 188 -4.11 12.07 5.71
CA ARG A 188 -4.10 11.42 7.04
C ARG A 188 -4.55 9.97 6.92
N PHE A 189 -4.20 9.16 7.91
CA PHE A 189 -4.57 7.76 7.96
C PHE A 189 -5.44 7.44 9.19
N LYS A 190 -6.43 6.55 9.01
CA LYS A 190 -7.17 5.93 10.12
C LYS A 190 -7.53 4.48 9.77
N PRO A 191 -7.64 3.56 10.74
CA PRO A 191 -8.20 2.24 10.45
C PRO A 191 -9.70 2.37 10.11
N CYS A 192 -10.17 1.63 9.10
CA CYS A 192 -11.59 1.61 8.76
C CYS A 192 -12.34 0.67 9.73
N SER A 193 -13.01 1.27 10.70
CA SER A 193 -13.73 0.51 11.74
C SER A 193 -15.01 -0.12 11.20
N GLU A 194 -15.59 0.52 10.18
CA GLU A 194 -16.77 0.07 9.46
C GLU A 194 -16.48 -1.25 8.73
N ALA A 195 -15.27 -1.40 8.19
CA ALA A 195 -14.84 -2.62 7.51
C ALA A 195 -14.33 -3.70 8.48
N ASP A 196 -13.53 -3.32 9.48
CA ASP A 196 -12.95 -4.26 10.45
C ASP A 196 -12.76 -3.61 11.84
N PRO A 197 -13.78 -3.65 12.73
CA PRO A 197 -13.69 -3.00 14.04
C PRO A 197 -12.66 -3.67 14.97
N LEU A 198 -12.41 -4.97 14.78
CA LEU A 198 -11.44 -5.72 15.58
C LEU A 198 -10.00 -5.31 15.22
N LEU A 199 -9.72 -4.97 13.96
CA LEU A 199 -8.41 -4.47 13.58
C LEU A 199 -8.09 -3.15 14.28
N ARG A 200 -9.04 -2.21 14.36
CA ARG A 200 -8.83 -0.95 15.09
C ARG A 200 -8.45 -1.20 16.54
N ALA A 201 -9.22 -2.05 17.24
CA ALA A 201 -8.92 -2.40 18.63
C ALA A 201 -7.52 -3.04 18.78
N LEU A 202 -7.13 -3.90 17.84
CA LEU A 202 -5.80 -4.51 17.80
C LEU A 202 -4.68 -3.50 17.54
N LEU A 203 -4.88 -2.49 16.70
CA LEU A 203 -3.89 -1.43 16.46
C LEU A 203 -3.71 -0.53 17.69
N ILE A 204 -4.80 -0.21 18.40
CA ILE A 204 -4.74 0.50 19.69
C ILE A 204 -3.94 -0.33 20.70
N LYS A 205 -4.24 -1.64 20.81
CA LYS A 205 -3.47 -2.57 21.64
C LYS A 205 -2.00 -2.61 21.22
N ALA A 206 -1.71 -2.74 19.93
CA ALA A 206 -0.35 -2.79 19.40
C ALA A 206 0.46 -1.56 19.79
N ARG A 207 -0.12 -0.36 19.66
CA ARG A 207 0.50 0.88 20.11
C ARG A 207 0.82 0.87 21.61
N ARG A 208 -0.11 0.38 22.44
CA ARG A 208 0.10 0.25 23.90
C ARG A 208 1.24 -0.73 24.25
N PHE A 209 1.43 -1.78 23.46
CA PHE A 209 2.54 -2.74 23.62
C PHE A 209 3.86 -2.28 22.95
N GLY A 210 3.90 -1.05 22.43
CA GLY A 210 5.10 -0.43 21.89
C GLY A 210 5.38 -0.76 20.42
N VAL A 211 4.42 -1.32 19.67
CA VAL A 211 4.49 -1.37 18.21
C VAL A 211 4.40 0.07 17.67
N LYS A 212 5.31 0.45 16.79
CA LYS A 212 5.34 1.77 16.15
C LYS A 212 4.47 1.74 14.90
N LEU A 213 3.52 2.67 14.83
CA LEU A 213 2.60 2.81 13.70
C LEU A 213 3.02 4.02 12.88
N TYR A 214 3.22 3.82 11.57
CA TYR A 214 3.54 4.87 10.62
C TYR A 214 2.56 4.82 9.45
N SER A 215 2.39 5.96 8.80
CA SER A 215 1.78 6.02 7.47
C SER A 215 2.57 7.02 6.65
N LEU A 216 2.76 6.71 5.37
CA LEU A 216 3.42 7.58 4.40
C LEU A 216 2.50 7.74 3.21
N LYS A 217 2.71 8.82 2.46
CA LYS A 217 1.92 9.14 1.27
C LYS A 217 2.77 9.02 0.02
N MET A 218 2.21 8.36 -0.98
CA MET A 218 2.75 8.31 -2.33
C MET A 218 1.61 8.33 -3.35
N HIS A 219 1.92 8.71 -4.58
CA HIS A 219 0.99 8.59 -5.71
C HIS A 219 1.74 8.18 -6.98
N LEU A 220 0.97 7.75 -7.97
CA LEU A 220 1.44 7.49 -9.33
C LEU A 220 1.05 8.67 -10.20
N LYS A 221 1.95 9.17 -11.03
CA LYS A 221 1.67 10.15 -12.07
C LYS A 221 1.23 9.45 -13.36
N VAL A 222 0.50 10.17 -14.20
CA VAL A 222 0.01 9.69 -15.51
C VAL A 222 1.13 9.21 -16.43
N ASP A 223 2.34 9.77 -16.28
CA ASP A 223 3.55 9.39 -17.02
C ASP A 223 4.27 8.15 -16.47
N GLY A 224 3.69 7.50 -15.45
CA GLY A 224 4.23 6.29 -14.84
C GLY A 224 5.24 6.52 -13.71
N GLU A 225 5.50 7.78 -13.33
CA GLU A 225 6.40 8.11 -12.22
C GLU A 225 5.69 7.93 -10.86
N ILE A 226 6.34 7.27 -9.91
CA ILE A 226 5.83 7.10 -8.55
C ILE A 226 6.55 8.09 -7.64
N VAL A 227 5.79 8.89 -6.91
CA VAL A 227 6.32 10.00 -6.11
C VAL A 227 6.06 9.76 -4.63
N LEU A 228 7.07 9.97 -3.79
CA LEU A 228 6.88 10.06 -2.34
C LEU A 228 6.43 11.48 -1.96
N ASP A 229 5.16 11.66 -1.63
CA ASP A 229 4.64 12.98 -1.23
C ASP A 229 5.05 13.35 0.19
N SER A 230 4.99 12.39 1.11
CA SER A 230 5.37 12.60 2.51
C SER A 230 5.84 11.30 3.14
N PRO A 231 6.99 11.30 3.84
CA PRO A 231 7.49 10.13 4.56
C PRO A 231 6.70 9.83 5.84
N SER A 232 5.85 10.76 6.30
CA SER A 232 4.98 10.58 7.45
C SER A 232 3.71 11.43 7.34
N ILE A 233 2.54 10.82 7.51
CA ILE A 233 1.25 11.53 7.62
C ILE A 233 0.57 11.20 8.97
N PRO A 234 -0.28 12.10 9.50
CA PRO A 234 -0.94 11.89 10.79
C PRO A 234 -1.79 10.61 10.83
N ILE A 235 -1.77 9.92 11.98
CA ILE A 235 -2.56 8.72 12.24
C ILE A 235 -3.60 9.02 13.32
N THR A 236 -4.87 8.73 13.02
CA THR A 236 -5.95 8.72 14.00
C THR A 236 -6.31 7.28 14.32
N LEU A 237 -6.20 6.89 15.60
CA LEU A 237 -6.65 5.58 16.08
C LEU A 237 -8.00 5.70 16.74
#